data_AF-A0A1G7GIH4-F1
#
_entry.id   AF-A0A1G7GIH4-F1
#
_cell.length_a   1.000
_cell.length_b   1.000
_cell.length_c   1.000
_cell.angle_alpha   90.00
_cell.angle_beta   90.00
_cell.angle_gamma   90.00
#
_symmetry.space_group_name_H-M   'P 1'
#
loop_
_entity.id
_entity.type
_entity.pdbx_description
1 polymer ?
#
loop_
_entity_poly.entity_id
_entity_poly.type
_entity_poly.pdbx_seq_one_letter_code
_entity_poly.pdbx_strand_id
1 'polypeptide(L)' 'MTLSRMPTPTDPAPCAEGEDLYECLDCGARCCSAERLTSCPDCDGRVENLTEPRSE' A
#
# COMPACT_ATOMS: atom_id res chain seq x y z
N MET A 1 -32.16 12.62 -19.22
CA MET A 1 -31.40 11.43 -18.80
C MET A 1 -30.06 11.91 -18.28
N THR A 2 -29.96 12.16 -16.98
CA THR A 2 -28.73 12.66 -16.35
C THR A 2 -27.88 11.45 -15.99
N LEU A 3 -26.77 11.24 -16.69
CA LEU A 3 -25.79 10.21 -16.33
C LEU A 3 -25.14 10.65 -15.01
N SER A 4 -25.58 10.08 -13.90
CA SER A 4 -24.88 10.17 -12.62
C SER A 4 -23.47 9.60 -12.83
N ARG A 5 -22.46 10.47 -12.85
CA ARG A 5 -21.06 10.06 -12.71
C ARG A 5 -20.96 9.30 -11.40
N MET A 6 -20.93 7.98 -11.46
CA MET A 6 -20.37 7.16 -10.39
C MET A 6 -18.97 7.71 -10.11
N PRO A 7 -18.59 7.99 -8.86
CA PRO A 7 -17.18 8.14 -8.57
C PRO A 7 -16.54 6.81 -8.93
N THR A 8 -15.74 6.79 -10.01
CA THR A 8 -14.77 5.71 -10.23
C THR A 8 -14.10 5.49 -8.88
N PRO A 9 -14.06 4.25 -8.35
CA PRO A 9 -13.36 4.02 -7.09
C PRO A 9 -11.96 4.58 -7.30
N THR A 10 -11.69 5.69 -6.60
CA THR A 10 -10.37 6.26 -6.50
C THR A 10 -9.50 5.10 -6.10
N ASP A 11 -8.58 4.73 -6.99
CA ASP A 11 -7.49 3.82 -6.69
C ASP A 11 -7.07 4.09 -5.24
N PRO A 12 -7.11 3.08 -4.34
CA PRO A 12 -6.87 3.29 -2.92
C PRO A 12 -5.65 4.19 -2.81
N ALA A 13 -5.86 5.39 -2.22
CA ALA A 13 -4.97 6.51 -2.43
C ALA A 13 -3.52 6.03 -2.38
N PRO A 14 -2.71 6.26 -3.43
CA PRO A 14 -1.30 5.89 -3.38
C PRO A 14 -0.73 6.50 -2.11
N CYS A 15 0.19 5.78 -1.46
CA CYS A 15 0.88 6.28 -0.27
C CYS A 15 1.34 7.73 -0.48
N ALA A 16 1.35 8.53 0.58
CA ALA A 16 1.68 9.94 0.44
C ALA A 16 3.08 10.10 -0.18
N GLU A 17 3.33 11.25 -0.81
CA GLU A 17 4.63 11.50 -1.43
C GLU A 17 5.76 11.39 -0.38
N GLY A 18 6.69 10.47 -0.60
CA GLY A 18 7.78 10.15 0.33
C GLY A 18 7.49 9.00 1.30
N GLU A 19 6.33 8.36 1.19
CA GLU A 19 6.01 7.10 1.88
C GLU A 19 6.21 5.89 0.97
N ASP A 20 6.75 4.84 1.55
CA ASP A 20 6.87 3.55 0.89
C ASP A 20 5.64 2.68 1.17
N LEU A 21 5.20 1.95 0.15
CA LEU A 21 4.16 0.94 0.24
C LEU A 21 4.78 -0.38 0.68
N TYR A 22 4.25 -0.96 1.73
CA TYR A 22 4.63 -2.28 2.24
C TYR A 22 3.44 -3.23 2.13
N GLU A 23 3.69 -4.48 1.76
CA GLU A 23 2.70 -5.56 1.82
C GLU A 23 3.18 -6.65 2.78
N CYS A 24 2.32 -7.05 3.71
CA CYS A 24 2.61 -8.14 4.61
C CYS A 24 2.43 -9.49 3.90
N LEU A 25 3.45 -10.33 3.97
CA LEU A 25 3.46 -11.66 3.35
C LEU A 25 2.62 -12.68 4.13
N ASP A 26 2.31 -12.40 5.40
CA ASP A 26 1.54 -13.29 6.27
C ASP A 26 0.04 -12.99 6.21
N CYS A 27 -0.37 -11.72 6.36
CA CYS A 27 -1.78 -11.33 6.40
C CYS A 27 -2.28 -10.64 5.11
N GLY A 28 -1.39 -10.27 4.18
CA GLY A 28 -1.76 -9.56 2.95
C GLY A 28 -2.15 -8.09 3.15
N ALA A 29 -1.98 -7.54 4.36
CA ALA A 29 -2.27 -6.14 4.62
C ALA A 29 -1.26 -5.23 3.92
N ARG A 30 -1.77 -4.12 3.36
CA ARG A 30 -0.96 -3.07 2.75
C ARG A 30 -0.89 -1.86 3.66
N CYS A 31 0.32 -1.38 3.92
CA CYS A 31 0.58 -0.26 4.81
C CYS A 31 1.51 0.73 4.12
N CYS A 32 1.27 2.02 4.32
CA CYS A 32 2.17 3.08 3.88
C CYS A 32 3.02 3.53 5.07
N SER A 33 4.32 3.72 4.85
CA SER A 33 5.22 4.23 5.89
C SER A 33 6.36 5.02 5.28
N ALA A 34 6.63 6.21 5.81
CA ALA A 34 7.83 6.98 5.49
C ALA A 34 9.12 6.31 6.00
N GLU A 35 9.01 5.45 7.01
CA GLU A 35 10.13 4.69 7.57
C GLU A 35 10.16 3.26 7.04
N ARG A 36 11.36 2.67 7.02
CA ARG A 36 11.55 1.31 6.52
C ARG A 36 10.96 0.28 7.48
N LEU A 37 9.79 -0.26 7.13
CA LEU A 37 9.14 -1.33 7.90
C LEU A 37 9.83 -2.67 7.64
N THR A 38 10.12 -3.38 8.72
CA THR A 38 10.60 -4.77 8.68
C THR A 38 9.53 -5.77 9.12
N SER A 39 8.49 -5.29 9.80
CA SER A 39 7.38 -6.10 10.33
C SER A 39 6.04 -5.38 10.14
N CYS A 40 4.96 -6.14 10.00
CA CYS A 40 3.61 -5.64 9.84
C CYS A 40 3.03 -5.14 11.18
N PRO A 41 2.46 -3.93 11.26
CA PRO A 41 1.92 -3.39 12.51
C PRO A 41 0.68 -4.14 13.02
N ASP A 42 -0.04 -4.86 12.14
CA ASP A 42 -1.27 -5.57 12.50
C ASP A 42 -1.03 -6.99 13.05
N CYS A 43 -0.04 -7.71 12.50
CA CYS A 43 0.19 -9.12 12.83
C CYS A 43 1.64 -9.46 13.21
N ASP A 44 2.53 -8.46 13.21
CA ASP A 44 3.98 -8.61 13.42
C ASP A 44 4.68 -9.51 12.37
N GLY A 45 3.97 -9.85 11.29
CA GLY A 45 4.47 -10.67 10.18
C GLY A 45 5.50 -9.95 9.32
N ARG A 46 6.15 -10.67 8.40
CA ARG A 46 7.14 -10.08 7.50
C ARG A 46 6.47 -9.20 6.45
N VAL A 47 7.11 -8.09 6.10
CA VAL A 47 6.64 -7.18 5.05
C VAL A 47 7.64 -7.11 3.89
N GLU A 48 7.13 -6.91 2.69
CA GLU A 48 7.91 -6.60 1.48
C GLU A 48 7.60 -5.16 1.05
N ASN A 49 8.65 -4.38 0.73
CA ASN A 49 8.50 -3.03 0.18
C ASN A 49 8.15 -3.16 -1.31
N LEU A 50 7.03 -2.56 -1.71
CA LEU A 50 6.51 -2.55 -3.07
C LEU A 50 6.79 -1.23 -3.82
N THR A 51 7.33 -0.21 -3.16
CA THR A 51 7.66 1.10 -3.79
C THR A 51 8.87 0.99 -4.70
N GLU A 52 9.89 0.23 -4.31
CA GLU A 52 11.01 -0.04 -5.20
C GLU A 52 10.73 -1.31 -6.01
N PRO A 53 10.64 -1.23 -7.36
CA PRO A 53 10.60 -2.44 -8.16
C PRO A 53 11.86 -3.24 -7.86
N ARG A 54 11.69 -4.52 -7.51
CA ARG A 54 12.79 -5.46 -7.30
C ARG A 54 13.72 -5.35 -8.51
N SER A 55 14.89 -4.73 -8.32
CA SER A 55 15.87 -4.63 -9.40
C SER A 55 16.24 -6.06 -9.80
N GLU A 56 16.02 -6.37 -11.08
CA GLU A 56 16.24 -7.68 -11.70
C GLU A 56 17.69 -8.15 -11.62
#